data_AF-A0A2U3C7X5-F1
#
_entry.id   AF-A0A2U3C7X5-F1
#
_cell.length_a   1.000
_cell.length_b   1.000
_cell.length_c   1.000
_cell.angle_alpha   90.00
_cell.angle_beta   90.00
_cell.angle_gamma   90.00
#
_symmetry.space_group_name_H-M   'P 1'
#
loop_
_entity.id
_entity.type
_entity.pdbx_description
1 polymer ?
#
loop_
_entity_poly.entity_id
_entity_poly.type
_entity_poly.pdbx_seq_one_letter_code
_entity_poly.pdbx_strand_id
1 'polypeptide(L)'
;MNWFTKDEGCTESPGGGLARQATAELAGLLTARGMTRADLAKAMGVSPGRVSQILSGDANLTVRTLASVAEALGARVEIKFFDPPRAADRSMPDAMADAMTGS
;
A
#
# COMPACT_ATOMS: atom_id res chain seq x y z
N MET A 1 -3.97 -40.22 -1.84
CA MET A 1 -4.92 -39.24 -2.42
C MET A 1 -5.41 -38.30 -1.34
N ASN A 2 -4.92 -37.06 -1.34
CA ASN A 2 -5.69 -35.80 -1.28
C ASN A 2 -4.76 -34.64 -0.90
N TRP A 3 -4.44 -33.80 -1.89
CA TRP A 3 -3.60 -32.59 -1.79
C TRP A 3 -4.41 -31.30 -2.02
N PHE A 4 -5.73 -31.33 -1.83
CA PHE A 4 -6.59 -30.18 -2.07
C PHE A 4 -7.48 -30.04 -0.83
N THR A 5 -7.33 -29.03 0.01
CA THR A 5 -7.44 -27.60 -0.31
C THR A 5 -6.41 -26.80 0.48
N LYS A 6 -5.40 -26.28 -0.20
CA LYS A 6 -4.62 -25.17 0.34
C LYS A 6 -5.50 -23.93 0.18
N ASP A 7 -6.15 -23.57 1.29
CA ASP A 7 -6.83 -22.31 1.46
C ASP A 7 -5.78 -21.21 1.29
N GLU A 8 -5.67 -20.69 0.07
CA GLU A 8 -4.95 -19.45 -0.19
C GLU A 8 -5.86 -18.31 0.28
N GLY A 9 -6.02 -18.23 1.59
CA GLY A 9 -6.15 -16.94 2.25
C GLY A 9 -4.92 -16.15 1.83
N CYS A 10 -5.06 -15.42 0.71
CA CYS A 10 -4.16 -14.37 0.30
C CYS A 10 -4.13 -13.44 1.50
N THR A 11 -3.14 -13.65 2.35
CA THR A 11 -2.87 -12.79 3.49
C THR A 11 -2.50 -11.48 2.84
N GLU A 12 -3.51 -10.62 2.68
CA GLU A 12 -3.36 -9.21 2.43
C GLU A 12 -2.62 -8.66 3.66
N SER A 13 -1.31 -8.91 3.69
CA SER A 13 -0.45 -8.34 4.68
C SER A 13 -0.54 -6.83 4.48
N PRO A 14 -0.87 -6.04 5.50
CA PRO A 14 -1.02 -4.59 5.37
C PRO A 14 0.23 -3.91 4.77
N GLY A 15 1.39 -4.59 4.78
CA GLY A 15 2.62 -4.12 4.13
C GLY A 15 2.61 -4.12 2.60
N GLY A 16 1.90 -5.05 1.94
CA GLY A 16 1.88 -5.17 0.48
C GLY A 16 1.11 -4.05 -0.21
N GLY A 17 0.07 -3.52 0.45
CA GLY A 17 -0.72 -2.41 -0.04
C GLY A 17 0.07 -1.10 -0.13
N LEU A 18 0.93 -0.82 0.86
CA LEU A 18 1.69 0.42 0.96
C LEU A 18 2.70 0.59 -0.19
N ALA A 19 3.45 -0.47 -0.54
CA ALA A 19 4.42 -0.40 -1.63
C ALA A 19 3.72 -0.11 -2.98
N ARG A 20 2.59 -0.77 -3.21
CA ARG A 20 1.80 -0.60 -4.43
C ARG A 20 1.12 0.78 -4.49
N GLN A 21 0.63 1.28 -3.36
CA GLN A 21 0.10 2.64 -3.24
C GLN A 21 1.18 3.69 -3.52
N ALA A 22 2.34 3.59 -2.86
CA ALA A 22 3.46 4.51 -3.08
C ALA A 22 3.92 4.53 -4.55
N THR A 23 3.91 3.37 -5.19
CA THR A 23 4.24 3.23 -6.61
C THR A 23 3.21 3.89 -7.53
N ALA A 24 1.91 3.76 -7.22
CA ALA A 24 0.84 4.42 -7.96
C ALA A 24 0.89 5.94 -7.80
N GLU A 25 1.10 6.44 -6.58
CA GLU A 25 1.30 7.87 -6.30
C GLU A 25 2.49 8.44 -7.06
N LEU A 26 3.61 7.72 -7.07
CA LEU A 26 4.80 8.11 -7.85
C LEU A 26 4.51 8.15 -9.35
N ALA A 27 3.82 7.14 -9.90
CA ALA A 27 3.44 7.13 -11.31
C ALA A 27 2.54 8.33 -11.66
N GLY A 28 1.56 8.66 -10.81
CA GLY A 28 0.71 9.84 -10.96
C GLY A 28 1.51 11.14 -10.94
N LEU A 29 2.47 11.27 -10.03
CA LEU A 29 3.36 12.44 -9.95
C LEU A 29 4.20 12.62 -11.21
N LEU A 30 4.74 11.53 -11.78
CA LEU A 30 5.49 11.58 -13.03
C LEU A 30 4.61 12.05 -14.19
N THR A 31 3.40 11.49 -14.31
CA THR A 31 2.44 11.89 -15.34
C THR A 31 2.05 13.36 -15.21
N ALA A 32 1.76 13.84 -13.99
CA ALA A 32 1.41 15.25 -13.74
C ALA A 32 2.54 16.22 -14.12
N ARG A 33 3.79 15.76 -14.06
CA ARG A 33 4.99 16.54 -14.42
C ARG A 33 5.48 16.29 -15.86
N GLY A 34 4.79 15.46 -16.64
CA GLY A 34 5.21 15.09 -17.99
C GLY A 34 6.54 14.33 -18.04
N MET A 35 6.96 13.69 -16.94
CA MET A 35 8.22 12.95 -16.85
C MET A 35 8.01 11.47 -17.20
N THR A 36 8.94 10.89 -17.95
CA THR A 36 8.93 9.44 -18.22
C THR A 36 9.73 8.67 -17.16
N ARG A 37 9.57 7.34 -17.14
CA ARG A 37 10.41 6.45 -16.30
C ARG A 37 11.90 6.58 -16.62
N ALA A 38 12.24 6.87 -17.89
CA ALA A 38 13.61 7.09 -18.31
C ALA A 38 14.16 8.42 -17.79
N ASP A 39 13.32 9.46 -17.70
CA ASP A 39 13.71 10.74 -17.11
C ASP A 39 13.91 10.62 -15.60
N LEU A 40 13.06 9.85 -14.91
CA LEU A 40 13.29 9.52 -13.50
C LEU A 40 14.60 8.75 -13.31
N ALA A 41 14.89 7.77 -14.18
CA ALA A 41 16.15 7.03 -14.12
C ALA A 41 17.38 7.94 -14.26
N LYS A 42 17.32 8.89 -15.21
CA LYS A 42 18.36 9.92 -15.40
C LYS A 42 18.49 10.83 -14.18
N ALA A 43 17.37 11.33 -13.64
CA ALA A 43 17.35 12.22 -12.48
C ALA A 43 17.92 11.53 -11.22
N MET A 44 17.64 10.23 -11.05
CA MET A 44 18.16 9.42 -9.96
C MET A 44 19.59 8.90 -10.19
N GLY A 45 20.15 9.02 -11.41
CA GLY A 45 21.44 8.43 -11.77
C GLY A 45 21.45 6.90 -11.72
N VAL A 46 20.33 6.24 -12.03
CA VAL A 46 20.19 4.77 -12.00
C VAL A 46 19.79 4.19 -13.35
N SER A 47 19.86 2.87 -13.50
CA SER A 47 19.43 2.20 -14.72
C SER A 47 17.90 2.22 -14.90
N PRO A 48 17.38 2.28 -16.14
CA PRO A 48 15.94 2.20 -16.40
C PRO A 48 15.30 0.92 -15.86
N GLY A 49 16.03 -0.21 -15.89
CA GLY A 49 15.59 -1.47 -15.31
C GLY A 49 15.34 -1.40 -13.81
N ARG A 50 16.18 -0.64 -13.08
CA ARG A 50 15.98 -0.41 -11.64
C ARG A 50 14.72 0.41 -11.37
N VAL A 51 14.42 1.42 -12.19
CA VAL A 51 13.17 2.19 -12.09
C VAL A 51 11.96 1.31 -12.39
N SER A 52 12.03 0.45 -13.41
CA SER A 52 10.94 -0.49 -13.71
C SER A 52 10.70 -1.46 -12.54
N GLN A 53 11.75 -1.98 -11.90
CA GLN A 53 11.60 -2.82 -10.70
C GLN A 53 10.92 -2.07 -9.56
N ILE A 54 11.37 -0.84 -9.27
CA ILE A 54 10.76 0.02 -8.25
C ILE A 54 9.26 0.24 -8.55
N LEU A 55 8.92 0.48 -9.81
CA LEU A 55 7.54 0.76 -10.23
C LEU A 55 6.66 -0.47 -10.47
N SER A 56 7.21 -1.69 -10.37
CA SER A 56 6.42 -2.91 -10.45
C SER A 56 5.75 -3.27 -9.12
N GLY A 57 6.11 -2.61 -8.01
CA GLY A 57 5.53 -2.85 -6.67
C GLY A 57 5.92 -4.19 -6.03
N ASP A 58 6.53 -5.10 -6.80
CA ASP A 58 7.06 -6.40 -6.37
C ASP A 58 8.50 -6.28 -5.81
N ALA A 59 9.24 -5.28 -6.25
CA ALA A 59 10.56 -5.00 -5.70
C ALA A 59 10.43 -4.47 -4.27
N ASN A 60 11.33 -4.92 -3.39
CA ASN A 60 11.46 -4.48 -2.01
C ASN A 60 11.62 -2.94 -1.94
N LEU A 61 10.49 -2.23 -1.88
CA LEU A 61 10.43 -0.78 -1.91
C LEU A 61 10.85 -0.25 -0.54
N THR A 62 12.14 0.07 -0.42
CA THR A 62 12.68 0.60 0.83
C THR A 62 12.35 2.09 1.00
N VAL A 63 12.26 2.55 2.26
CA VAL A 63 12.15 3.98 2.59
C VAL A 63 13.32 4.77 1.97
N ARG A 64 14.51 4.17 1.89
CA ARG A 64 15.67 4.77 1.22
C ARG A 64 15.41 5.05 -0.26
N THR A 65 14.79 4.10 -0.96
CA THR A 65 14.41 4.28 -2.37
C THR A 65 13.42 5.43 -2.52
N LEU A 66 12.40 5.50 -1.66
CA LEU A 66 11.42 6.59 -1.67
C LEU A 66 12.07 7.95 -1.43
N ALA A 67 13.01 8.04 -0.48
CA ALA A 67 13.77 9.26 -0.23
C ALA A 67 14.59 9.68 -1.46
N SER A 68 15.33 8.76 -2.09
CA SER A 68 16.11 9.08 -3.29
C SER A 68 15.25 9.52 -4.48
N VAL A 69 14.07 8.92 -4.65
CA VAL A 69 13.10 9.38 -5.66
C VAL A 69 12.61 10.79 -5.35
N ALA A 70 12.25 11.05 -4.09
CA ALA A 70 11.76 12.35 -3.66
C ALA A 70 12.83 13.45 -3.87
N GLU A 71 14.08 13.18 -3.50
CA GLU A 71 15.21 14.09 -3.75
C GLU A 71 15.40 14.36 -5.24
N ALA A 72 15.42 13.31 -6.07
CA ALA A 72 15.59 13.44 -7.53
C ALA A 72 14.46 14.25 -8.19
N LEU A 73 13.25 14.18 -7.63
CA LEU A 73 12.09 14.92 -8.10
C LEU A 73 11.92 16.28 -7.41
N GLY A 74 12.71 16.63 -6.39
CA GLY A 74 12.42 17.80 -5.54
C GLY A 74 11.03 17.72 -4.90
N ALA A 75 10.57 16.51 -4.57
CA ALA A 75 9.32 16.22 -3.91
C ALA A 75 9.53 15.93 -2.42
N ARG A 76 8.43 15.85 -1.65
CA ARG A 76 8.45 15.49 -0.23
C ARG A 76 7.58 14.26 -0.01
N VAL A 77 8.08 13.32 0.80
CA VAL A 77 7.34 12.12 1.22
C VAL A 77 6.95 12.27 2.69
N GLU A 78 5.71 11.90 3.02
CA GLU A 78 5.19 11.87 4.38
C GLU A 78 4.62 10.47 4.66
N ILE A 79 4.94 9.91 5.84
CA ILE A 79 4.45 8.61 6.28
C ILE A 79 3.67 8.82 7.58
N LYS A 80 2.40 8.41 7.58
CA LYS A 80 1.50 8.50 8.73
C LYS A 80 1.01 7.11 9.12
N PHE A 81 0.95 6.85 10.42
CA PHE A 81 0.36 5.64 10.99
C PHE A 81 -0.99 5.98 11.59
N PHE A 82 -1.95 5.07 11.42
CA PHE A 82 -3.30 5.20 11.96
C PHE A 82 -3.62 3.93 12.76
N ASP A 83 -4.23 4.09 13.92
CA ASP A 83 -4.80 2.95 14.64
C ASP A 83 -5.96 2.38 13.82
N PRO A 84 -6.08 1.05 13.70
CA PRO A 84 -7.25 0.45 13.08
C PRO A 84 -8.50 0.87 13.87
N PRO A 85 -9.65 1.08 13.21
CA PRO A 85 -10.89 1.39 13.91
C PRO A 85 -11.15 0.30 14.96
N ARG A 86 -11.15 0.70 16.23
CA ARG A 86 -11.37 -0.23 17.35
C ARG A 86 -12.70 -0.92 17.10
N ALA A 87 -12.70 -2.24 16.98
CA ALA A 87 -13.89 -3.08 16.82
C ALA A 87 -14.86 -3.05 18.03
N ALA A 88 -14.79 -2.02 18.88
CA ALA A 88 -15.67 -1.80 20.03
C ALA A 88 -17.03 -1.21 19.65
N ASP A 89 -17.30 -0.94 18.37
CA ASP A 89 -18.63 -0.56 17.86
C ASP A 89 -19.44 -1.77 17.34
N ARG A 90 -19.04 -3.00 17.68
CA ARG A 90 -19.78 -4.25 17.33
C ARG A 90 -20.40 -4.97 18.52
N SER A 91 -20.56 -4.29 19.66
CA SER A 91 -21.28 -4.82 20.84
C SER A 91 -22.09 -3.66 21.42
N MET A 92 -23.41 -3.57 21.41
CA MET A 92 -24.53 -4.52 21.25
C MET A 92 -25.74 -3.74 20.65
N PRO A 93 -26.70 -4.34 19.95
CA PRO A 93 -28.09 -3.90 20.08
C PRO A 93 -28.61 -4.37 21.44
N ASP A 94 -28.60 -3.46 22.42
CA ASP A 94 -29.21 -3.55 23.77
C ASP A 94 -30.75 -3.80 23.77
N ALA A 95 -31.36 -4.26 22.67
CA ALA A 95 -32.81 -4.16 22.48
C ALA A 95 -33.53 -5.47 22.08
N MET A 96 -32.93 -6.65 22.30
CA MET A 96 -33.61 -7.93 21.97
C MET A 96 -33.59 -8.98 23.09
N ALA A 97 -33.41 -8.56 24.35
CA ALA A 97 -33.67 -9.40 25.53
C ALA A 97 -35.10 -9.22 26.09
N ASP A 98 -35.84 -8.19 25.68
CA ASP A 98 -37.18 -7.86 26.23
C ASP A 98 -38.35 -8.65 25.56
N ALA A 99 -38.10 -9.43 24.51
CA ALA A 99 -39.16 -10.11 23.76
C ALA A 99 -39.46 -11.55 24.20
N MET A 100 -38.81 -12.07 25.26
CA MET A 100 -38.97 -13.47 25.70
C MET A 100 -39.53 -13.66 27.12
N THR A 101 -39.98 -12.61 27.81
CA THR A 101 -40.68 -12.78 29.10
C THR A 101 -41.75 -11.70 29.25
N GLY A 102 -42.95 -11.97 28.76
CA GLY A 102 -44.04 -10.99 28.78
C GLY A 102 -45.41 -11.56 28.43
N SER A 103 -45.88 -12.50 29.26
CA SER A 103 -47.26 -12.98 29.49
C SER A 103 -48.02 -13.68 28.37
#